data_AF-A0A2V7JCV0-F1
#
_entry.id   AF-A0A2V7JCV0-F1
#
_cell.length_a   1.000
_cell.length_b   1.000
_cell.length_c   1.000
_cell.angle_alpha   90.00
_cell.angle_beta   90.00
_cell.angle_gamma   90.00
#
_symmetry.space_group_name_H-M   'P 1'
#
loop_
_entity.id
_entity.type
_entity.pdbx_description
1 polymer ?
#
loop_
_entity_poly.entity_id
_entity_poly.type
_entity_poly.pdbx_seq_one_letter_code
_entity_poly.pdbx_strand_id
1 'polypeptide(L)' 'AKLLQELIADFQPPAYPAEIEYQRLIAAFECTSRQLLPADLAALSHDAIGQRLTELRAVLGRGGNGSGGGW' A
#
# COMPACT_ATOMS: atom_id res chain seq x y z
N ALA A 1 -6.09 12.49 31.96
CA ALA A 1 -5.62 11.32 31.18
C ALA A 1 -6.47 11.03 29.93
N LYS A 2 -7.81 11.06 30.01
CA LYS A 2 -8.73 10.76 28.88
C LYS A 2 -8.50 11.61 27.62
N LEU A 3 -8.35 12.93 27.77
CA LEU A 3 -8.11 13.85 26.64
C LEU A 3 -6.86 13.51 25.82
N LEU A 4 -5.78 13.06 26.48
CA LEU A 4 -4.54 12.70 25.78
C LEU A 4 -4.71 11.42 24.95
N GLN A 5 -5.49 10.46 25.44
CA GLN A 5 -5.79 9.22 24.71
C GLN A 5 -6.69 9.48 23.51
N GLU A 6 -7.69 10.36 23.66
CA GLU A 6 -8.58 10.78 22.57
C GLU A 6 -7.80 11.51 21.47
N LEU A 7 -6.87 12.40 21.83
CA LEU A 7 -5.97 13.03 20.87
C LEU A 7 -5.08 12.01 20.15
N ILE A 8 -4.43 11.09 20.86
CA ILE A 8 -3.57 10.07 20.22
C ILE A 8 -4.38 9.23 19.22
N ALA A 9 -5.62 8.87 19.55
CA ALA A 9 -6.49 8.11 18.66
C ALA A 9 -6.87 8.89 17.39
N ASP A 10 -7.08 10.20 17.48
CA ASP A 10 -7.42 11.07 16.35
C ASP A 10 -6.23 11.27 15.38
N PHE A 11 -5.00 11.20 15.89
CA PHE A 11 -3.77 11.27 15.09
C PHE A 11 -3.26 9.91 14.62
N GLN A 12 -3.91 8.80 14.98
CA GLN A 12 -3.49 7.48 14.54
C GLN A 12 -4.03 7.25 13.13
N PRO A 13 -3.16 7.29 12.09
CA PRO A 13 -3.62 7.03 10.74
C PRO A 13 -4.23 5.63 10.70
N PRO A 14 -5.31 5.43 9.94
CA PRO A 14 -5.79 4.09 9.69
C PRO A 14 -4.63 3.29 9.14
N ALA A 15 -4.41 2.09 9.68
CA ALA A 15 -3.46 1.19 9.07
C ALA A 15 -4.06 0.82 7.70
N TYR A 16 -3.51 1.40 6.65
CA TYR A 16 -3.81 1.09 5.26
C TYR A 16 -2.70 0.18 4.68
N PRO A 17 -2.45 -1.01 5.27
CA PRO A 17 -1.30 -1.82 4.90
C PRO A 17 -1.40 -2.29 3.45
N ALA A 18 -2.62 -2.56 2.96
CA ALA A 18 -2.85 -3.02 1.59
C ALA A 18 -2.57 -1.90 0.57
N GLU A 19 -2.98 -0.67 0.87
CA GLU A 19 -2.71 0.51 0.04
C GLU A 19 -1.22 0.83 0.04
N ILE A 20 -0.57 0.80 1.21
CA ILE A 20 0.87 1.04 1.33
C ILE A 20 1.66 -0.04 0.56
N GLU A 21 1.27 -1.31 0.69
CA GLU A 21 1.88 -2.41 -0.06
C GLU A 21 1.69 -2.21 -1.58
N TYR A 22 0.46 -1.88 -2.01
CA TYR A 22 0.14 -1.63 -3.42
C TYR A 22 0.99 -0.49 -4.00
N GLN A 23 1.09 0.63 -3.28
CA GLN A 23 1.88 1.79 -3.71
C GLN A 23 3.39 1.47 -3.77
N ARG A 24 3.92 0.69 -2.82
CA ARG A 24 5.32 0.23 -2.87
C ARG A 24 5.58 -0.66 -4.09
N LEU A 25 4.67 -1.60 -4.35
CA LEU A 25 4.81 -2.56 -5.43
C LEU A 25 4.64 -1.91 -6.81
N ILE A 26 3.70 -0.98 -6.98
CA ILE A 26 3.54 -0.28 -8.27
C ILE A 26 4.74 0.62 -8.57
N ALA A 27 5.27 1.32 -7.56
CA ALA A 27 6.50 2.09 -7.71
C ALA A 27 7.69 1.20 -8.10
N ALA A 28 7.79 0.00 -7.53
CA ALA A 28 8.83 -0.96 -7.91
C ALA A 28 8.64 -1.51 -9.32
N PHE A 29 7.39 -1.75 -9.73
CA PHE A 29 7.02 -2.24 -11.06
C PHE A 29 7.35 -1.25 -12.17
N GLU A 30 7.13 0.05 -11.91
CA GLU A 30 7.38 1.14 -12.87
C GLU A 30 8.83 1.64 -12.83
N CYS A 31 9.63 1.21 -11.84
CA CYS A 31 11.00 1.65 -11.69
C CYS A 31 11.89 1.14 -12.83
N THR A 32 12.44 2.06 -13.61
CA THR A 32 13.33 1.75 -14.73
C THR A 32 14.76 1.39 -14.30
N SER A 33 15.13 1.65 -13.03
CA SER A 33 16.44 1.33 -12.47
C SER A 33 16.34 0.43 -11.24
N ARG A 34 16.66 -0.85 -11.43
CA ARG A 34 16.61 -1.86 -10.36
C ARG A 34 17.59 -1.55 -9.20
N GLN A 35 18.64 -0.78 -9.45
CA GLN A 35 19.62 -0.37 -8.42
C GLN A 35 19.04 0.64 -7.42
N LEU A 36 17.94 1.33 -7.78
CA LEU A 36 17.27 2.27 -6.89
C LEU A 36 16.23 1.59 -5.99
N LEU A 37 15.94 0.30 -6.20
CA LEU A 37 14.97 -0.42 -5.41
C LEU A 37 15.54 -0.84 -4.04
N PRO A 38 14.72 -0.78 -2.98
CA PRO A 38 15.01 -1.47 -1.72
C PRO A 38 15.31 -2.95 -1.94
N ALA A 39 16.17 -3.54 -1.10
CA ALA A 39 16.66 -4.91 -1.27
C ALA A 39 15.53 -5.96 -1.30
N ASP A 40 14.48 -5.76 -0.50
CA ASP A 40 13.28 -6.61 -0.46
C ASP A 40 12.53 -6.60 -1.80
N LEU A 41 12.41 -5.43 -2.43
CA LEU A 41 11.72 -5.27 -3.71
C LEU A 41 12.61 -5.68 -4.90
N ALA A 42 13.92 -5.44 -4.79
CA ALA A 42 14.92 -5.84 -5.78
C ALA A 42 15.10 -7.37 -5.87
N ALA A 43 14.70 -8.12 -4.84
CA ALA A 43 14.72 -9.58 -4.84
C ALA A 43 13.50 -10.21 -5.57
N LEU A 44 12.42 -9.45 -5.76
CA LEU A 44 11.19 -9.95 -6.39
C LEU A 44 11.31 -9.98 -7.92
N SER A 45 10.70 -10.98 -8.55
CA SER A 45 10.53 -11.02 -10.01
C SER A 45 9.40 -10.07 -10.44
N HIS A 46 9.47 -9.59 -11.68
CA HIS A 46 8.43 -8.73 -12.26
C HIS A 46 7.05 -9.41 -12.24
N ASP A 47 7.00 -10.72 -12.54
CA ASP A 47 5.76 -11.51 -12.51
C ASP A 47 5.18 -11.63 -11.09
N ALA A 48 6.04 -11.82 -10.07
CA ALA A 48 5.59 -11.89 -8.68
C ALA A 48 4.98 -10.55 -8.22
N ILE A 49 5.60 -9.43 -8.60
CA ILE A 49 5.06 -8.08 -8.34
C ILE A 49 3.71 -7.89 -9.05
N GLY A 50 3.63 -8.25 -10.34
CA GLY A 50 2.40 -8.11 -11.13
C GLY A 50 1.23 -8.96 -10.61
N GLN A 51 1.50 -10.19 -10.18
CA GLN A 51 0.50 -11.05 -9.55
C GLN A 51 -0.02 -10.41 -8.26
N ARG A 52 0.90 -9.95 -7.39
CA ARG A 52 0.53 -9.36 -6.10
C ARG A 52 -0.26 -8.05 -6.27
N LEU A 53 0.09 -7.22 -7.25
CA LEU A 53 -0.66 -6.01 -7.60
C LEU A 53 -2.11 -6.32 -8.00
N THR A 54 -2.32 -7.41 -8.75
CA THR A 54 -3.65 -7.86 -9.16
C THR A 54 -4.49 -8.30 -7.95
N GLU A 55 -3.90 -9.06 -7.03
CA GLU A 55 -4.54 -9.48 -5.78
C GLU A 55 -4.94 -8.28 -4.92
N LEU A 56 -4.01 -7.34 -4.72
CA LEU A 56 -4.23 -6.13 -3.93
C LEU A 56 -5.31 -5.24 -4.55
N ARG A 57 -5.30 -5.03 -5.87
CA ARG A 57 -6.35 -4.27 -6.57
C ARG A 57 -7.74 -4.90 -6.35
N ALA A 58 -7.84 -6.23 -6.37
CA ALA A 58 -9.11 -6.90 -6.11
C ALA A 58 -9.60 -6.72 -4.67
N VAL A 59 -8.70 -6.70 -3.69
CA VAL A 59 -9.03 -6.42 -2.28
C VAL A 59 -9.45 -4.96 -2.09
N LEU A 60 -8.67 -4.02 -2.62
CA LEU A 60 -8.93 -2.58 -2.52
C LEU A 60 -10.21 -2.17 -3.26
N GLY A 61 -10.47 -2.77 -4.43
CA GLY A 61 -11.71 -2.55 -5.19
C GLY A 61 -12.97 -3.06 -4.48
N ARG A 62 -12.84 -4.05 -3.57
CA ARG A 62 -13.95 -4.50 -2.70
C ARG A 62 -14.13 -3.62 -1.46
N GLY A 63 -13.06 -2.98 -0.97
CA GLY A 63 -13.10 -2.04 0.16
C GLY A 63 -13.61 -0.64 -0.19
N GLY A 64 -13.56 -0.25 -1.47
CA GLY A 64 -13.92 1.09 -1.95
C GLY A 64 -15.41 1.45 -1.96
N ASN A 65 -16.33 0.57 -1.51
CA ASN A 65 -17.77 0.86 -1.52
C ASN A 65 -18.28 1.56 -0.22
N GLY A 66 -17.38 2.15 0.58
CA GLY A 66 -17.71 2.75 1.88
C GLY A 66 -17.28 4.21 2.09
N SER A 67 -16.35 4.75 1.31
CA SER A 67 -15.95 6.16 1.46
C SER A 67 -15.20 6.64 0.23
N GLY A 68 -15.72 7.72 -0.37
CA GLY A 68 -15.24 8.31 -1.60
C GLY A 68 -13.72 8.48 -1.66
N GLY A 69 -13.16 8.00 -2.76
CA GLY A 69 -11.76 8.16 -3.11
C GLY A 69 -11.61 7.68 -4.54
N GLY A 70 -12.03 8.53 -5.48
CA GLY A 70 -11.77 8.32 -6.89
C GLY A 70 -10.26 8.21 -7.12
N TRP A 71 -9.88 7.17 -7.83
CA TRP A 71 -8.70 7.17 -8.68
C TRP A 71 -9.19 7.44 -10.11
#